data_AF-X1BRP2-F1
#
_entry.id   AF-X1BRP2-F1
#
_cell.length_a   1.000
_cell.length_b   1.000
_cell.length_c   1.000
_cell.angle_alpha   90.00
_cell.angle_beta   90.00
_cell.angle_gamma   90.00
#
_symmetry.space_group_name_H-M   'P 1'
#
loop_
_entity.id
_entity.type
_entity.pdbx_description
1 polymer ?
#
loop_
_entity_poly.entity_id
_entity_poly.type
_entity_poly.pdbx_seq_one_letter_code
_entity_poly.pdbx_strand_id
1 'polypeptide(L)'
;DIFPIENSLFGESVTVSGLLVGMDILTAIKAYEKKADLFIIPSNCLNEDGLFLDDIFLSDLTQLSGRRVIATPSPISVLPETIRKELIK
;
A
#
# COMPACT_ATOMS: atom_id res chain seq x y z
N ASP A 1 -10.02 -5.16 7.69
CA ASP A 1 -10.92 -4.38 6.83
C ASP A 1 -10.31 -4.12 5.48
N ILE A 2 -11.16 -3.84 4.49
CA ILE A 2 -10.77 -3.46 3.12
C ILE A 2 -11.34 -2.07 2.90
N PHE A 3 -10.53 -1.16 2.34
CA PHE A 3 -10.93 0.22 2.08
C PHE A 3 -10.59 0.57 0.63
N PRO A 4 -11.55 1.09 -0.15
CA PRO A 4 -11.29 1.55 -1.51
C PRO A 4 -10.47 2.85 -1.50
N ILE A 5 -9.73 3.06 -2.58
CA ILE A 5 -8.94 4.27 -2.83
C ILE A 5 -9.32 4.77 -4.22
N GLU A 6 -9.59 6.07 -4.34
CA GLU A 6 -9.85 6.71 -5.63
C GLU A 6 -8.51 6.96 -6.35
N ASN A 7 -8.47 6.71 -7.65
CA ASN A 7 -7.32 7.00 -8.47
C ASN A 7 -7.33 8.48 -8.84
N SER A 8 -6.50 9.30 -8.19
CA SER A 8 -6.47 10.74 -8.44
C SER A 8 -5.72 11.10 -9.73
N LEU A 9 -4.75 10.27 -10.16
CA LEU A 9 -3.93 10.52 -11.33
C LEU A 9 -4.69 10.29 -12.65
N PHE A 10 -5.43 9.20 -12.73
CA PHE A 10 -6.19 8.81 -13.93
C PHE A 10 -7.71 9.02 -13.80
N GLY A 11 -8.19 9.38 -12.61
CA GLY A 11 -9.58 9.65 -12.30
C GLY A 11 -10.38 8.44 -11.83
N GLU A 12 -11.52 8.70 -11.20
CA GLU A 12 -12.40 7.70 -10.55
C GLU A 12 -12.90 6.58 -11.47
N SER A 13 -12.94 6.81 -12.79
CA SER A 13 -13.35 5.80 -13.77
C SER A 13 -12.32 4.67 -13.94
N VAL A 14 -11.07 4.87 -13.49
CA VAL A 14 -10.00 3.87 -13.54
C VAL A 14 -9.96 3.08 -12.23
N THR A 15 -10.37 1.81 -12.32
CA THR A 15 -10.62 0.94 -11.16
C THR A 15 -9.57 -0.15 -10.94
N VAL A 16 -8.46 -0.11 -11.68
CA VAL A 16 -7.36 -1.09 -11.54
C VAL A 16 -6.33 -0.60 -10.53
N SER A 17 -5.87 -1.50 -9.66
CA SER A 17 -4.91 -1.15 -8.60
C SER A 17 -3.53 -0.79 -9.12
N GLY A 18 -3.10 -1.37 -10.26
CA GLY A 18 -1.76 -1.14 -10.81
C GLY A 18 -1.50 0.27 -11.33
N LEU A 19 -2.53 1.12 -11.34
CA LEU A 19 -2.45 2.54 -11.72
C LEU A 19 -2.64 3.48 -10.53
N LEU A 20 -2.67 2.96 -9.30
CA LEU A 20 -2.68 3.79 -8.10
C LEU A 20 -1.29 4.37 -7.85
N VAL A 21 -1.26 5.62 -7.37
CA VAL A 21 -0.04 6.34 -7.02
C VAL A 21 0.24 6.26 -5.51
N GLY A 22 1.48 6.51 -5.12
CA GLY A 22 1.90 6.49 -3.73
C GLY A 22 1.15 7.53 -2.89
N MET A 23 0.86 8.71 -3.46
CA MET A 23 0.16 9.78 -2.74
C MET A 23 -1.28 9.43 -2.36
N ASP A 24 -2.01 8.71 -3.22
CA ASP A 24 -3.38 8.25 -2.94
C ASP A 24 -3.37 7.25 -1.78
N ILE A 25 -2.42 6.32 -1.82
CA ILE A 25 -2.22 5.32 -0.77
C ILE A 25 -1.81 5.98 0.55
N LEU A 26 -0.87 6.94 0.52
CA LEU A 26 -0.44 7.68 1.71
C LEU A 26 -1.61 8.43 2.37
N THR A 27 -2.45 9.07 1.55
CA THR A 27 -3.64 9.80 2.02
C THR A 27 -4.63 8.84 2.67
N ALA A 28 -4.89 7.69 2.05
CA ALA A 28 -5.73 6.65 2.63
C ALA A 28 -5.17 6.12 3.95
N ILE A 29 -3.88 5.81 4.04
CA ILE A 29 -3.24 5.35 5.28
C ILE A 29 -3.44 6.37 6.41
N LYS A 30 -3.18 7.66 6.14
CA LYS A 30 -3.35 8.72 7.14
C LYS A 30 -4.80 8.87 7.61
N ALA A 31 -5.78 8.65 6.74
CA ALA A 31 -7.20 8.70 7.11
C ALA A 31 -7.62 7.52 8.02
N TYR A 32 -6.94 6.37 7.92
CA TYR A 32 -7.28 5.14 8.65
C TYR A 32 -6.28 4.76 9.74
N GLU A 33 -5.28 5.60 10.00
CA GLU A 33 -4.13 5.24 10.85
C GLU A 33 -4.54 4.76 12.25
N LYS A 34 -5.59 5.34 12.86
CA LYS A 34 -6.02 4.98 14.21
C LYS A 34 -6.76 3.63 14.29
N LYS A 35 -6.99 2.98 13.16
CA LYS A 35 -7.80 1.76 13.03
C LYS A 35 -6.99 0.52 12.64
N ALA A 36 -5.71 0.66 12.33
CA ALA A 36 -4.87 -0.46 11.89
C ALA A 36 -3.40 -0.32 12.31
N ASP A 37 -2.79 -1.45 12.63
CA ASP A 37 -1.36 -1.55 12.96
C ASP A 37 -0.49 -1.86 11.72
N LEU A 38 -1.10 -2.45 10.69
CA LEU A 38 -0.45 -2.86 9.44
C LEU A 38 -1.36 -2.54 8.25
N PHE A 39 -0.79 -1.88 7.26
CA PHE A 39 -1.42 -1.63 5.97
C PHE A 39 -0.80 -2.54 4.91
N ILE A 40 -1.67 -3.17 4.11
CA ILE A 40 -1.27 -4.05 3.01
C ILE A 40 -1.78 -3.41 1.73
N ILE A 41 -0.89 -3.20 0.76
CA ILE A 41 -1.22 -2.60 -0.53
C ILE A 41 -1.06 -3.63 -1.65
N PRO A 42 -1.76 -3.49 -2.79
CA PRO A 42 -1.52 -4.31 -3.97
C PRO A 42 -0.04 -4.20 -4.40
N SER A 43 0.63 -5.30 -4.73
CA SER A 43 2.03 -5.22 -5.20
C SER A 43 2.16 -4.71 -6.64
N ASN A 44 1.08 -4.80 -7.42
CA ASN A 44 1.07 -4.42 -8.83
C ASN A 44 1.03 -2.90 -9.07
N CYS A 45 0.88 -2.06 -8.04
CA CYS A 45 1.09 -0.61 -8.16
C CYS A 45 2.56 -0.19 -8.00
N LEU A 46 3.44 -1.15 -7.72
CA LEU A 46 4.88 -0.95 -7.62
C LEU A 46 5.56 -1.53 -8.86
N ASN A 47 6.64 -0.89 -9.30
CA ASN A 47 7.59 -1.48 -10.24
C ASN A 47 8.58 -2.42 -9.51
N GLU A 48 9.54 -2.98 -10.25
CA GLU A 48 10.55 -3.90 -9.72
C GLU A 48 11.47 -3.26 -8.66
N ASP A 49 11.63 -1.94 -8.70
CA ASP A 49 12.42 -1.16 -7.74
C ASP A 49 11.60 -0.72 -6.51
N GLY A 50 10.33 -1.08 -6.42
CA GLY A 50 9.45 -0.69 -5.31
C GLY A 50 8.99 0.78 -5.38
N LEU A 51 8.93 1.35 -6.59
CA LEU A 51 8.43 2.70 -6.88
C LEU A 51 6.99 2.67 -7.39
N PHE A 52 6.20 3.64 -6.95
CA PHE A 52 4.92 3.98 -7.55
C PHE A 52 5.10 4.84 -8.81
N LEU A 53 4.01 5.07 -9.55
CA LEU A 53 4.01 5.91 -10.77
C LEU A 53 4.34 7.39 -10.52
N ASP A 54 4.25 7.86 -9.27
CA ASP A 54 4.57 9.23 -8.83
C ASP A 54 5.94 9.34 -8.16
N ASP A 55 6.85 8.41 -8.44
CA ASP A 55 8.24 8.37 -7.95
C ASP A 55 8.40 8.25 -6.42
N ILE A 56 7.33 7.87 -5.71
CA ILE A 56 7.38 7.56 -4.28
C ILE A 56 7.86 6.12 -4.08
N PHE A 57 8.76 5.88 -3.12
CA PHE A 57 9.13 4.50 -2.75
C PHE A 57 8.14 3.94 -1.72
N LEU A 58 7.96 2.61 -1.72
CA LEU A 58 7.22 1.92 -0.66
C LEU A 58 7.76 2.24 0.75
N SER A 59 9.09 2.37 0.89
CA SER A 59 9.73 2.76 2.16
C SER A 59 9.28 4.14 2.64
N ASP A 60 9.03 5.07 1.71
CA ASP A 60 8.61 6.43 2.03
C ASP A 60 7.20 6.43 2.63
N LEU A 61 6.31 5.53 2.21
CA LEU A 61 4.99 5.39 2.83
C LEU A 61 5.12 5.07 4.32
N THR A 62 6.02 4.15 4.68
CA THR A 62 6.26 3.79 6.08
C THR A 62 6.82 4.98 6.86
N GLN A 63 7.78 5.71 6.29
CA GLN A 63 8.40 6.88 6.92
C GLN A 63 7.41 8.05 7.09
N LEU A 64 6.64 8.37 6.06
CA LEU A 64 5.74 9.53 6.01
C LEU A 64 4.42 9.31 6.75
N SER A 65 3.97 8.06 6.88
CA SER A 65 2.78 7.72 7.66
C SER A 65 3.08 7.37 9.12
N GLY A 66 4.32 6.97 9.43
CA GLY A 66 4.66 6.38 10.73
C GLY A 66 4.00 5.02 10.97
N ARG A 67 3.48 4.38 9.91
CA ARG A 67 2.76 3.09 9.96
C ARG A 67 3.51 2.02 9.19
N ARG A 68 3.30 0.76 9.58
CA ARG A 68 3.83 -0.38 8.83
C ARG A 68 3.03 -0.55 7.55
N VAL A 69 3.70 -0.50 6.40
CA VAL A 69 3.10 -0.68 5.08
C VAL A 69 3.86 -1.78 4.36
N ILE A 70 3.16 -2.79 3.87
CA ILE A 70 3.74 -3.87 3.06
C ILE A 70 3.02 -4.02 1.73
N ALA A 71 3.76 -4.40 0.71
CA ALA A 71 3.18 -4.89 -0.53
C ALA A 71 2.62 -6.31 -0.34
N THR A 72 1.52 -6.61 -1.02
CA THR A 72 0.91 -7.94 -1.02
C THR A 72 1.91 -8.94 -1.63
N PRO A 73 2.28 -10.02 -0.93
CA PRO A 73 3.26 -10.95 -1.46
C PRO A 73 2.67 -11.75 -2.62
N SER A 74 3.56 -12.17 -3.53
CA SER A 74 3.25 -13.11 -4.60
C SER A 74 4.12 -14.36 -4.42
N PRO A 75 3.54 -15.57 -4.26
CA PRO A 75 2.11 -15.86 -4.24
C PRO A 75 1.41 -15.43 -2.94
N ILE A 76 0.10 -15.15 -2.99
CA ILE A 76 -0.69 -14.70 -1.83
C ILE A 76 -0.68 -15.68 -0.65
N SER A 77 -0.39 -16.96 -0.91
CA SER A 77 -0.36 -18.03 0.11
C SER A 77 0.65 -17.76 1.23
N VAL A 78 1.69 -16.94 1.00
CA VAL A 78 2.69 -16.59 2.02
C VAL A 78 2.30 -15.38 2.87
N LEU A 79 1.14 -14.78 2.60
CA LEU A 79 0.66 -13.61 3.33
C LEU A 79 0.54 -13.86 4.86
N PRO A 80 0.01 -14.99 5.36
CA PRO A 80 -0.08 -15.23 6.81
C PRO A 80 1.29 -15.20 7.50
N GLU A 81 2.31 -15.78 6.88
CA GLU A 81 3.68 -15.79 7.40
C GLU A 81 4.30 -14.37 7.37
N THR A 82 4.03 -13.63 6.29
CA THR A 82 4.47 -12.23 6.14
C THR A 82 3.88 -11.35 7.24
N ILE A 83 2.56 -11.44 7.48
CA ILE A 83 1.88 -10.69 8.56
C ILE A 83 2.46 -11.05 9.92
N ARG A 84 2.70 -12.35 10.18
CA ARG A 84 3.27 -12.80 11.45
C ARG A 84 4.66 -12.20 11.71
N LYS A 85 5.50 -12.16 10.68
CA LYS A 85 6.85 -11.57 10.73
C LYS A 85 6.81 -10.06 10.97
N GLU A 86 5.82 -9.37 10.40
CA GLU A 86 5.69 -7.92 10.52
C GLU A 86 5.04 -7.49 11.84
N LEU A 87 4.16 -8.29 12.46
CA LEU A 87 3.49 -7.92 13.71
C LEU A 87 4.20 -8.41 14.98
N ILE A 88 4.90 -9.54 14.94
CA ILE A 88 5.51 -10.20 16.12
C ILE A 88 7.04 -9.97 16.17
N LYS A 89 7.52 -8.83 15.67
CA LYS A 89 8.89 -8.36 15.93
C LYS A 89 8.97 -7.61 17.25
#